data_AF-A0A552IPC6-F1
#
_entry.id   AF-A0A552IPC6-F1
#
_cell.length_a   1.000
_cell.length_b   1.000
_cell.length_c   1.000
_cell.angle_alpha   90.00
_cell.angle_beta   90.00
_cell.angle_gamma   90.00
#
_symmetry.space_group_name_H-M   'P 1'
#
loop_
_entity.id
_entity.type
_entity.pdbx_description
1 polymer ?
#
loop_
_entity_poly.entity_id
_entity_poly.type
_entity_poly.pdbx_seq_one_letter_code
_entity_poly.pdbx_strand_id
1 'polypeptide(L)'
;MTNNIDHDRLFKELISTFFVEFIELFFPQLMDYLDKDSITFLDKEVFTDVTEGERHESDLVAQVKFRGKESFFLIHVEAQESSRKWFNRRMFTYF
;
A
#
# COMPACT_ATOMS: atom_id res chain seq x y z
N MET A 1 23.93 20.03 -3.06
CA MET A 1 22.48 19.73 -2.92
C MET A 1 22.36 18.24 -2.75
N THR A 2 22.11 17.74 -1.54
CA THR A 2 21.87 16.31 -1.32
C THR A 2 20.50 15.98 -1.91
N ASN A 3 20.50 15.20 -2.99
CA ASN A 3 19.30 14.70 -3.62
C ASN A 3 18.66 13.70 -2.65
N ASN A 4 17.69 14.13 -1.84
CA ASN A 4 17.03 13.28 -0.86
C ASN A 4 16.11 12.33 -1.63
N ILE A 5 16.47 11.05 -1.73
CA ILE A 5 15.69 10.04 -2.44
C ILE A 5 14.44 9.77 -1.62
N ASP A 6 13.27 9.91 -2.26
CA ASP A 6 12.00 9.52 -1.67
C ASP A 6 11.81 8.00 -1.78
N HIS A 7 12.51 7.29 -0.89
CA HIS A 7 12.49 5.82 -0.81
C HIS A 7 11.08 5.28 -0.61
N ASP A 8 10.26 6.01 0.13
CA ASP A 8 8.91 5.63 0.46
C ASP A 8 8.00 5.65 -0.78
N ARG A 9 8.06 6.74 -1.57
CA ARG A 9 7.38 6.81 -2.87
C ARG A 9 7.87 5.72 -3.83
N LEU A 10 9.18 5.51 -3.93
CA LEU A 10 9.76 4.50 -4.84
C LEU A 10 9.35 3.08 -4.46
N PHE A 11 9.31 2.76 -3.17
CA PHE A 11 8.91 1.43 -2.71
C PHE A 11 7.43 1.16 -2.95
N LYS A 12 6.59 2.19 -2.87
CA LYS A 12 5.16 2.09 -3.24
C LYS A 12 4.98 1.87 -4.73
N GLU A 13 5.72 2.61 -5.54
CA GLU A 13 5.72 2.42 -6.99
C GLU A 13 6.17 1.00 -7.37
N LEU A 14 7.16 0.46 -6.67
CA LEU A 14 7.60 -0.93 -6.81
C LEU A 14 6.46 -1.91 -6.46
N ILE A 15 5.83 -1.76 -5.29
CA ILE A 15 4.74 -2.65 -4.86
C ILE A 15 3.54 -2.55 -5.81
N SER A 16 3.14 -1.36 -6.23
CA SER A 16 2.00 -1.20 -7.14
C SER A 16 2.27 -1.79 -8.53
N THR A 17 3.52 -1.69 -9.00
CA THR A 17 3.93 -2.22 -10.31
C THR A 17 3.98 -3.75 -10.30
N PHE A 18 4.50 -4.34 -9.22
CA PHE A 18 4.69 -5.79 -9.09
C PHE A 18 3.77 -6.40 -8.04
N PHE A 19 2.54 -5.89 -7.95
CA PHE A 19 1.65 -6.23 -6.85
C PHE A 19 1.29 -7.72 -6.83
N VAL A 20 1.02 -8.30 -8.00
CA VAL A 20 0.68 -9.71 -8.14
C VAL A 20 1.86 -10.59 -7.74
N GLU A 21 3.05 -10.28 -8.24
CA GLU A 21 4.28 -11.00 -7.91
C GLU A 21 4.63 -10.88 -6.43
N PHE A 22 4.37 -9.71 -5.82
CA PHE A 22 4.55 -9.49 -4.40
C PHE A 22 3.61 -10.39 -3.58
N ILE A 23 2.32 -10.43 -3.90
CA ILE A 23 1.37 -11.32 -3.19
C ILE A 23 1.75 -12.80 -3.42
N GLU A 24 2.14 -13.18 -4.63
CA GLU A 24 2.57 -14.55 -4.94
C GLU A 24 3.81 -14.96 -4.15
N LEU A 25 4.78 -14.05 -3.99
CA LEU A 25 6.03 -14.31 -3.26
C LEU A 25 5.84 -14.37 -1.74
N PHE A 26 5.07 -13.44 -1.16
CA PHE A 26 4.96 -13.29 0.30
C PHE A 26 3.70 -13.92 0.89
N PHE A 27 2.63 -14.01 0.11
CA PHE A 27 1.31 -14.48 0.54
C PHE A 27 0.69 -15.45 -0.47
N PRO A 28 1.38 -16.53 -0.87
CA PRO A 28 0.96 -17.40 -1.97
C PRO A 28 -0.47 -17.95 -1.82
N GLN A 29 -0.91 -18.18 -0.58
CA GLN A 29 -2.26 -18.69 -0.28
C GLN A 29 -3.38 -17.68 -0.61
N LEU A 30 -3.08 -16.38 -0.70
CA LEU A 30 -4.08 -15.39 -1.12
C LEU A 30 -4.39 -15.50 -2.62
N MET A 31 -3.47 -16.04 -3.41
CA MET A 31 -3.61 -16.18 -4.86
C MET A 31 -4.75 -17.13 -5.24
N ASP A 32 -5.08 -18.10 -4.39
CA ASP A 32 -6.21 -19.03 -4.60
C ASP A 32 -7.57 -18.32 -4.60
N TYR A 33 -7.63 -17.11 -4.04
CA TYR A 33 -8.87 -16.35 -3.84
C TYR A 33 -8.90 -15.02 -4.57
N LEU A 34 -7.76 -14.56 -5.08
CA LEU A 34 -7.61 -13.27 -5.74
C LEU A 34 -7.80 -13.42 -7.24
N ASP A 35 -8.73 -12.64 -7.80
CA ASP A 35 -8.86 -12.49 -9.24
C ASP A 35 -7.82 -11.48 -9.75
N LYS A 36 -6.75 -11.97 -10.41
CA LYS A 36 -5.59 -11.16 -10.81
C LYS A 36 -5.96 -10.04 -11.79
N ASP A 37 -6.99 -10.24 -12.61
CA ASP A 37 -7.39 -9.28 -13.65
C ASP A 37 -8.32 -8.17 -13.11
N SER A 38 -8.75 -8.29 -11.86
CA SER A 38 -9.67 -7.34 -11.20
C SER A 38 -8.99 -6.18 -10.47
N ILE A 39 -7.66 -6.17 -10.45
CA ILE A 39 -6.87 -5.31 -9.56
C ILE A 39 -6.82 -3.89 -10.11
N THR A 40 -7.27 -2.90 -9.31
CA THR A 40 -7.19 -1.47 -9.64
C THR A 40 -6.72 -0.70 -8.41
N PHE A 41 -5.67 0.10 -8.55
CA PHE A 41 -5.24 1.00 -7.48
C PHE A 41 -6.07 2.27 -7.47
N LEU A 42 -6.57 2.65 -6.29
CA LEU A 42 -7.32 3.89 -6.13
C LEU A 42 -6.38 5.09 -5.97
N ASP A 43 -6.79 6.22 -6.56
CA ASP A 43 -6.11 7.49 -6.36
C ASP A 43 -6.27 7.99 -4.91
N LYS A 44 -5.29 8.75 -4.45
CA LYS A 44 -5.25 9.37 -3.13
C LYS A 44 -6.43 10.31 -2.87
N GLU A 45 -6.97 10.95 -3.92
CA GLU A 45 -8.13 11.84 -3.80
C GLU A 45 -9.39 11.06 -3.35
N VAL A 46 -9.59 9.83 -3.84
CA VAL A 46 -10.77 9.00 -3.51
C VAL A 46 -10.76 8.57 -2.04
N PHE A 47 -9.59 8.35 -1.45
CA PHE A 47 -9.48 7.92 -0.05
C PHE A 47 -9.72 9.06 0.96
N THR A 48 -9.41 10.29 0.55
CA THR A 48 -9.58 11.50 1.38
C THR A 48 -11.06 11.80 1.64
N ASP A 49 -11.93 11.52 0.67
CA ASP A 49 -13.38 11.75 0.78
C ASP A 49 -14.05 10.73 1.73
N VAL A 50 -13.44 9.55 1.91
CA VAL A 50 -14.00 8.46 2.74
C VAL A 50 -13.54 8.52 4.21
N THR A 51 -12.45 9.23 4.50
CA THR A 51 -11.88 9.33 5.86
C THR A 51 -11.67 10.80 6.25
N GLU A 52 -12.52 11.34 7.12
CA GLU A 52 -12.51 12.75 7.59
C GLU A 52 -11.24 13.16 8.41
N GLY A 53 -10.15 12.37 8.37
CA GLY A 53 -8.98 12.50 9.25
C GLY A 53 -7.69 12.88 8.53
N GLU A 54 -6.83 13.65 9.22
CA GLU A 54 -5.58 14.21 8.71
C GLU A 54 -4.66 13.18 8.02
N ARG A 55 -4.57 13.35 6.70
CA ARG A 55 -3.50 13.02 5.76
C ARG A 55 -2.27 12.29 6.33
N HIS A 56 -2.16 11.00 6.04
CA HIS A 56 -0.87 10.39 5.77
C HIS A 56 -0.86 9.86 4.35
N GLU A 57 -0.02 10.43 3.49
CA GLU A 57 0.08 10.19 2.05
C GLU A 57 0.53 8.75 1.68
N SER A 58 0.40 7.79 2.59
CA SER A 58 1.31 6.65 2.67
C SER A 58 0.77 5.30 2.20
N ASP A 59 -0.53 5.12 2.04
CA ASP A 59 -1.06 3.78 1.83
C ASP A 59 -1.41 3.51 0.39
N LEU A 60 -1.14 2.28 -0.06
CA LEU A 60 -1.65 1.78 -1.32
C LEU A 60 -2.98 1.09 -1.05
N VAL A 61 -3.99 1.45 -1.84
CA VAL A 61 -5.32 0.85 -1.76
C VAL A 61 -5.61 0.20 -3.09
N ALA A 62 -5.69 -1.12 -3.08
CA ALA A 62 -6.07 -1.90 -4.25
C ALA A 62 -7.53 -2.33 -4.11
N GLN A 63 -8.39 -1.89 -5.03
CA GLN A 63 -9.67 -2.53 -5.26
C GLN A 63 -9.42 -3.84 -6.00
N VAL A 64 -10.00 -4.93 -5.49
CA VAL A 64 -9.82 -6.28 -6.01
C VAL A 64 -11.13 -7.04 -5.92
N LYS A 65 -11.25 -8.13 -6.66
CA LYS A 65 -12.23 -9.17 -6.42
C LYS A 65 -11.58 -10.32 -5.66
N PHE A 66 -11.98 -10.47 -4.41
CA PHE A 66 -11.46 -11.48 -3.50
C PHE A 66 -12.59 -12.43 -3.09
N ARG A 67 -12.40 -13.74 -3.28
CA ARG A 67 -13.43 -14.77 -3.04
C ARG A 67 -14.76 -14.48 -3.77
N GLY A 68 -14.65 -13.94 -4.98
CA GLY A 68 -15.80 -13.60 -5.81
C GLY A 68 -16.54 -12.31 -5.43
N LYS A 69 -16.08 -11.57 -4.43
CA LYS A 69 -16.69 -10.31 -3.98
C LYS A 69 -15.75 -9.13 -4.22
N GLU A 70 -16.31 -7.97 -4.52
CA GLU A 70 -15.55 -6.72 -4.49
C GLU A 70 -15.02 -6.48 -3.07
N SER A 71 -13.75 -6.09 -2.98
CA SER A 71 -13.01 -5.93 -1.74
C SER A 71 -11.89 -4.92 -1.92
N PHE A 72 -11.36 -4.40 -0.81
CA PHE A 72 -10.24 -3.48 -0.81
C PHE A 72 -9.10 -4.06 0.04
N PHE A 73 -7.89 -4.03 -0.51
CA PHE A 73 -6.67 -4.32 0.23
C PHE A 73 -5.98 -3.00 0.55
N LEU A 74 -5.84 -2.72 1.85
CA LEU A 74 -5.06 -1.59 2.35
C LEU A 74 -3.65 -2.10 2.67
N ILE A 75 -2.66 -1.50 2.03
CA ILE A 75 -1.25 -1.87 2.17
C ILE A 75 -0.55 -0.68 2.81
N HIS A 76 -0.29 -0.79 4.10
CA HIS A 76 0.47 0.19 4.86
C HIS A 76 1.96 -0.17 4.80
N VAL A 77 2.76 0.72 4.20
CA VAL A 77 4.21 0.52 4.06
C VAL A 77 4.93 1.84 4.29
N GLU A 78 6.06 1.76 4.99
CA GLU A 78 6.95 2.89 5.23
C GLU A 78 8.40 2.44 4.98
N ALA A 79 9.01 2.93 3.90
CA ALA A 79 10.39 2.61 3.56
C ALA A 79 11.32 3.81 3.82
N GLN A 80 12.40 3.61 4.57
CA GLN A 80 13.42 4.63 4.83
C GLN A 80 14.84 4.07 4.79
N GLU A 81 15.80 4.87 4.31
CA GLU A 81 17.22 4.47 4.22
C GLU A 81 17.95 4.44 5.56
N SER A 82 17.46 5.18 6.55
CA SER A 82 18.16 5.39 7.82
C SER A 82 17.24 5.20 9.01
N SER A 83 17.79 4.61 10.07
CA SER A 83 17.09 4.43 11.34
C SER A 83 16.79 5.80 11.97
N ARG A 84 15.53 6.21 11.98
CA ARG A 84 15.05 7.38 12.74
C ARG A 84 14.41 6.95 14.05
N LYS A 85 14.68 7.68 15.13
CA LYS A 85 13.98 7.47 16.42
C LYS A 85 12.47 7.56 16.19
N TRP A 86 11.73 6.61 16.76
CA TRP A 86 10.27 6.53 16.71
C TRP A 86 9.66 6.27 15.33
N PHE A 87 10.45 5.90 14.31
CA PHE A 87 9.93 5.60 12.97
C PHE A 87 8.84 4.52 12.99
N ASN A 88 9.07 3.46 13.75
CA ASN A 88 8.12 2.36 13.94
C ASN A 88 6.78 2.80 14.57
N ARG A 89 6.72 3.93 15.30
CA ARG A 89 5.45 4.44 15.84
C ARG A 89 4.47 4.85 14.73
N ARG A 90 4.98 5.18 13.53
CA ARG A 90 4.13 5.55 12.39
C ARG A 90 3.19 4.43 11.96
N MET A 91 3.58 3.17 12.17
CA MET A 91 2.71 2.01 11.93
C MET A 91 1.47 1.97 12.84
N PHE A 92 1.50 2.68 13.97
CA PHE A 92 0.49 2.58 15.04
C PHE A 92 -0.34 3.85 15.22
N THR A 93 -0.08 4.90 14.45
CA THR A 93 -0.88 6.14 14.47
C THR A 93 -2.17 6.03 13.64
N TYR A 94 -2.69 4.82 13.47
CA TYR A 94 -3.91 4.51 12.70
C TYR A 94 -5.06 4.12 13.59
N PHE A 95 -5.62 5.04 14.38
CA PHE A 95 -6.91 4.86 15.04
C PHE A 95 -7.60 6.20 15.27
#